data_AF-A0A351T506-F1
#
_entry.id   AF-A0A351T506-F1
#
_cell.length_a   1.000
_cell.length_b   1.000
_cell.length_c   1.000
_cell.angle_alpha   90.00
_cell.angle_beta   90.00
_cell.angle_gamma   90.00
#
_symmetry.space_group_name_H-M   'P 1'
#
loop_
_entity.id
_entity.type
_entity.pdbx_description
1 polymer ?
#
loop_
_entity_poly.entity_id
_entity_poly.type
_entity_poly.pdbx_seq_one_letter_code
_entity_poly.pdbx_strand_id
1 'polypeptide(L)'
;MLVSAGLAQAASAQGGPDKQAIIATYADIAHAGYTDSVALARDLQKAVDTLIATPSAAQMAAARQAWLAARVPYMQTEVFRFGNAIVDDWEGKVNAWPLDEGLIDYVAPAYGNSSGDNPVYAANVIANP
;
A
#
# COMPACT_ATOMS: atom_id res chain seq x y z
N MET A 1 -4.15 -61.08 45.26
CA MET A 1 -4.75 -59.73 45.43
C MET A 1 -4.39 -58.96 44.17
N LEU A 2 -5.34 -58.78 43.25
CA LEU A 2 -5.15 -58.04 42.00
C LEU A 2 -5.10 -56.53 42.32
N VAL A 3 -4.09 -55.82 41.82
CA VAL A 3 -4.09 -54.36 41.79
C VAL A 3 -4.30 -53.94 40.34
N SER A 4 -5.51 -53.44 40.07
CA SER A 4 -5.96 -52.96 38.77
C SER A 4 -5.22 -51.67 38.37
N ALA A 5 -4.88 -51.60 37.08
CA ALA A 5 -4.28 -50.45 36.42
C ALA A 5 -5.24 -49.25 36.38
N GLY A 6 -4.73 -48.07 36.74
CA GLY A 6 -5.34 -46.79 36.40
C GLY A 6 -4.68 -46.24 35.14
N LEU A 7 -5.31 -46.43 33.98
CA LEU A 7 -4.95 -45.70 32.76
C LEU A 7 -5.31 -44.23 32.97
N ALA A 8 -4.31 -43.36 33.07
CA ALA A 8 -4.52 -41.93 32.96
C ALA A 8 -4.99 -41.64 31.52
N GLN A 9 -6.26 -41.27 31.38
CA GLN A 9 -6.82 -40.78 30.14
C GLN A 9 -6.07 -39.50 29.75
N ALA A 10 -5.20 -39.56 28.75
CA ALA A 10 -4.66 -38.35 28.14
C ALA A 10 -5.84 -37.57 27.54
N ALA A 11 -6.13 -36.40 28.10
CA ALA A 11 -7.13 -35.48 27.55
C ALA A 11 -6.69 -35.09 26.13
N SER A 12 -7.28 -35.74 25.14
CA SER A 12 -7.10 -35.44 23.73
C SER A 12 -8.22 -34.51 23.33
N ALA A 13 -8.01 -33.19 23.43
CA ALA A 13 -8.73 -32.19 22.63
C ALA A 13 -8.18 -30.79 22.92
N GLN A 14 -7.32 -30.30 22.03
CA GLN A 14 -7.45 -28.93 21.55
C GLN A 14 -7.42 -29.04 20.03
N GLY A 15 -8.62 -29.03 19.42
CA GLY A 15 -8.76 -28.83 17.99
C GLY A 15 -8.07 -27.53 17.59
N GLY A 16 -7.54 -27.47 16.37
CA GLY A 16 -6.86 -26.29 15.87
C GLY A 16 -7.69 -25.00 16.00
N PRO A 17 -7.07 -23.82 15.82
CA PRO A 17 -7.73 -22.54 16.01
C PRO A 17 -9.04 -22.44 15.20
N ASP A 18 -10.07 -21.84 15.82
CA ASP A 18 -11.38 -21.66 15.19
C ASP A 18 -11.23 -20.86 13.89
N LYS A 19 -11.65 -21.48 12.78
CA LYS A 19 -11.56 -20.88 11.43
C LYS A 19 -12.29 -19.54 11.36
N GLN A 20 -13.43 -19.40 12.05
CA GLN A 20 -14.18 -18.14 12.06
C GLN A 20 -13.39 -17.04 12.77
N ALA A 21 -12.82 -17.34 13.93
CA ALA A 21 -11.96 -16.41 14.68
C ALA A 21 -10.71 -15.99 13.89
N ILE A 22 -10.11 -16.90 13.12
CA ILE A 22 -8.98 -16.59 12.23
C ILE A 22 -9.40 -15.59 11.14
N ILE A 23 -10.51 -15.85 10.46
CA ILE A 23 -11.03 -14.98 9.39
C ILE A 23 -11.39 -13.60 9.94
N ALA A 24 -12.01 -13.53 11.13
CA ALA A 24 -12.33 -12.27 11.79
C ALA A 24 -11.06 -11.46 12.08
N THR A 25 -10.05 -12.08 12.69
CA THR A 25 -8.75 -11.43 12.96
C THR A 25 -8.09 -10.93 11.67
N TYR A 26 -8.14 -11.72 10.60
CA TYR A 26 -7.59 -11.32 9.30
C TYR A 26 -8.30 -10.07 8.74
N ALA A 27 -9.62 -10.03 8.81
CA ALA A 27 -10.41 -8.88 8.38
C ALA A 27 -10.13 -7.63 9.23
N ASP A 28 -9.98 -7.79 10.54
CA ASP A 28 -9.66 -6.69 11.47
C ASP A 28 -8.28 -6.08 11.16
N ILE A 29 -7.27 -6.92 10.89
CA ILE A 29 -5.93 -6.46 10.50
C ILE A 29 -5.99 -5.72 9.16
N ALA A 30 -6.68 -6.27 8.15
CA ALA A 30 -6.83 -5.62 6.86
C ALA A 30 -7.51 -4.26 6.98
N HIS A 31 -8.61 -4.20 7.73
CA HIS A 31 -9.35 -2.96 7.99
C HIS A 31 -8.48 -1.90 8.69
N ALA A 32 -7.71 -2.31 9.70
CA ALA A 32 -6.77 -1.41 10.37
C ALA A 32 -5.70 -0.87 9.40
N GLY A 33 -5.08 -1.75 8.61
CA GLY A 33 -4.05 -1.36 7.62
C GLY A 33 -4.57 -0.38 6.56
N TYR A 34 -5.77 -0.61 6.02
CA TYR A 34 -6.38 0.32 5.07
C TYR A 34 -6.78 1.64 5.73
N THR A 35 -7.26 1.62 6.98
CA THR A 35 -7.61 2.82 7.73
C THR A 35 -6.39 3.72 7.94
N ASP A 36 -5.27 3.14 8.37
CA ASP A 36 -4.01 3.87 8.57
C ASP A 36 -3.47 4.42 7.24
N SER A 37 -3.55 3.62 6.17
CA SER A 37 -3.14 4.03 4.82
C SER A 37 -3.91 5.25 4.33
N VAL A 38 -5.24 5.26 4.47
CA VAL A 38 -6.08 6.40 4.05
C VAL A 38 -5.84 7.63 4.94
N ALA A 39 -5.67 7.43 6.24
CA ALA A 39 -5.40 8.53 7.16
C ALA A 39 -4.11 9.27 6.78
N LEU A 40 -3.01 8.55 6.58
CA LEU A 40 -1.73 9.17 6.23
C LEU A 40 -1.68 9.67 4.78
N ALA A 41 -2.42 9.06 3.84
CA ALA A 41 -2.57 9.60 2.49
C ALA A 41 -3.25 10.98 2.48
N ARG A 42 -4.24 11.20 3.37
CA ARG A 42 -4.87 12.52 3.54
C ARG A 42 -3.92 13.55 4.13
N ASP A 43 -3.02 13.14 5.02
CA ASP A 43 -2.01 14.04 5.56
C ASP A 43 -0.93 14.37 4.52
N LEU A 44 -0.54 13.40 3.68
CA LEU A 44 0.27 13.65 2.49
C LEU A 44 -0.40 14.68 1.57
N GLN A 45 -1.69 14.52 1.27
CA GLN A 45 -2.42 15.48 0.43
C GLN A 45 -2.31 16.91 0.98
N LYS A 46 -2.57 17.11 2.28
CA LYS A 46 -2.44 18.43 2.92
C LYS A 46 -1.01 19.00 2.82
N ALA A 47 0.00 18.15 2.98
CA ALA A 47 1.40 18.57 2.87
C ALA A 47 1.77 18.99 1.44
N VAL A 48 1.26 18.27 0.43
CA VAL A 48 1.41 18.61 -0.98
C VAL A 48 0.66 19.92 -1.30
N ASP A 49 -0.57 20.08 -0.83
CA ASP A 49 -1.35 21.31 -1.02
C ASP A 49 -0.62 22.53 -0.43
N THR A 50 -0.03 22.36 0.76
CA THR A 50 0.77 23.40 1.41
C THR A 50 2.01 23.75 0.60
N LEU A 51 2.74 22.73 0.10
CA LEU A 51 3.91 22.91 -0.77
C LEU A 51 3.54 23.66 -2.06
N ILE A 52 2.42 23.32 -2.70
CA ILE A 52 1.95 23.99 -3.91
C ILE A 52 1.61 25.45 -3.62
N ALA A 53 0.91 25.71 -2.51
CA ALA A 53 0.47 27.06 -2.16
C ALA A 53 1.62 28.00 -1.79
N THR A 54 2.67 27.50 -1.13
CA THR A 54 3.73 28.34 -0.55
C THR A 54 5.17 27.79 -0.72
N PRO A 55 5.62 27.48 -1.94
CA PRO A 55 6.79 26.63 -2.17
C PRO A 55 8.04 27.06 -1.41
N SER A 56 8.62 26.13 -0.64
CA SER A 56 9.87 26.34 0.10
C SER A 56 10.60 25.03 0.37
N ALA A 57 11.89 25.10 0.68
CA ALA A 57 12.69 23.92 1.05
C ALA A 57 12.11 23.19 2.28
N ALA A 58 11.59 23.93 3.25
CA ALA A 58 10.96 23.38 4.44
C ALA A 58 9.69 22.59 4.10
N GLN A 59 8.85 23.11 3.21
CA GLN A 59 7.62 22.42 2.81
C GLN A 59 7.89 21.23 1.89
N MET A 60 8.92 21.31 1.03
CA MET A 60 9.38 20.16 0.26
C MET A 60 9.84 19.03 1.18
N ALA A 61 10.58 19.36 2.25
CA ALA A 61 10.96 18.38 3.25
C ALA A 61 9.73 17.81 3.97
N ALA A 62 8.74 18.63 4.34
CA ALA A 62 7.51 18.18 4.97
C ALA A 62 6.70 17.22 4.08
N ALA A 63 6.53 17.53 2.78
CA ALA A 63 5.83 16.67 1.84
C ALA A 63 6.55 15.32 1.65
N ARG A 64 7.89 15.31 1.58
CA ARG A 64 8.68 14.07 1.51
C ARG A 64 8.50 13.19 2.76
N GLN A 65 8.50 13.80 3.95
CA GLN A 65 8.26 13.07 5.19
C GLN A 65 6.83 12.51 5.25
N ALA A 66 5.83 13.29 4.84
CA ALA A 66 4.45 12.80 4.76
C ALA A 66 4.30 11.65 3.75
N TRP A 67 5.04 11.68 2.63
CA TRP A 67 5.05 10.60 1.64
C TRP A 67 5.61 9.32 2.23
N LEU A 68 6.76 9.38 2.92
CA LEU A 68 7.34 8.24 3.61
C LEU A 68 6.38 7.67 4.65
N ALA A 69 5.75 8.53 5.44
CA ALA A 69 4.77 8.13 6.44
C ALA A 69 3.56 7.43 5.82
N ALA A 70 2.98 7.97 4.74
CA ALA A 70 1.86 7.37 4.02
C ALA A 70 2.24 6.05 3.33
N ARG A 71 3.49 5.92 2.88
CA ARG A 71 3.97 4.73 2.18
C ARG A 71 4.02 3.49 3.08
N VAL A 72 4.43 3.65 4.34
CA VAL A 72 4.63 2.52 5.27
C VAL A 72 3.37 1.66 5.47
N PRO A 73 2.20 2.20 5.88
CA PRO A 73 1.00 1.39 6.03
C PRO A 73 0.46 0.90 4.68
N TYR A 74 0.58 1.68 3.60
CA TYR A 74 0.13 1.24 2.27
C TYR A 74 0.82 -0.06 1.85
N MET A 75 2.14 -0.16 2.00
CA MET A 75 2.90 -1.37 1.66
C MET A 75 2.43 -2.60 2.44
N GLN A 76 1.98 -2.42 3.68
CA GLN A 76 1.45 -3.52 4.48
C GLN A 76 0.09 -4.01 3.96
N THR A 77 -0.65 -3.17 3.23
CA THR A 77 -1.94 -3.56 2.67
C THR A 77 -1.83 -4.43 1.42
N GLU A 78 -0.66 -4.48 0.77
CA GLU A 78 -0.49 -5.22 -0.49
C GLU A 78 -0.75 -6.72 -0.31
N VAL A 79 -0.55 -7.29 0.88
CA VAL A 79 -0.84 -8.70 1.15
C VAL A 79 -2.33 -9.04 1.10
N PHE A 80 -3.21 -8.03 1.22
CA PHE A 80 -4.67 -8.19 1.19
C PHE A 80 -5.27 -8.00 -0.21
N ARG A 81 -4.46 -7.68 -1.23
CA ARG A 81 -4.93 -7.55 -2.63
C ARG A 81 -5.42 -8.90 -3.19
N PHE A 82 -4.77 -9.98 -2.78
CA PHE A 82 -5.01 -11.31 -3.33
C PHE A 82 -6.32 -11.85 -2.78
N GLY A 83 -7.35 -11.88 -3.63
CA GLY A 83 -8.71 -12.31 -3.25
C GLY A 83 -9.71 -11.16 -3.08
N ASN A 84 -9.30 -9.91 -3.34
CA ASN A 84 -10.19 -8.75 -3.38
C ASN A 84 -10.10 -8.04 -4.73
N ALA A 85 -10.97 -8.43 -5.67
CA ALA A 85 -11.00 -7.87 -7.02
C ALA A 85 -11.17 -6.34 -7.05
N ILE A 86 -11.88 -5.78 -6.06
CA ILE A 86 -12.05 -4.33 -5.95
C ILE A 86 -10.70 -3.65 -5.71
N VAL A 87 -9.83 -4.24 -4.87
CA VAL A 87 -8.48 -3.72 -4.60
C VAL A 87 -7.61 -3.80 -5.84
N ASP A 88 -7.66 -4.94 -6.54
CA ASP A 88 -6.86 -5.17 -7.74
C ASP A 88 -7.22 -4.18 -8.87
N ASP A 89 -8.50 -3.84 -9.03
CA ASP A 89 -8.99 -2.90 -10.06
C ASP A 89 -8.43 -1.47 -9.92
N TRP A 90 -8.10 -1.02 -8.69
CA TRP A 90 -7.57 0.34 -8.46
C TRP A 90 -6.07 0.38 -8.15
N GLU A 91 -5.41 -0.73 -7.85
CA GLU A 91 -4.01 -0.78 -7.39
C GLU A 91 -3.04 -0.13 -8.38
N GLY A 92 -3.21 -0.45 -9.67
CA GLY A 92 -2.39 0.14 -10.75
C GLY A 92 -2.51 1.66 -10.88
N LYS A 93 -3.55 2.29 -10.28
CA LYS A 93 -3.68 3.76 -10.26
C LYS A 93 -2.96 4.41 -9.08
N VAL A 94 -2.63 3.63 -8.05
CA VAL A 94 -2.03 4.12 -6.80
C VAL A 94 -0.53 3.85 -6.76
N ASN A 95 -0.08 2.73 -7.32
CA ASN A 95 1.27 2.20 -7.11
C ASN A 95 1.89 1.62 -8.39
N ALA A 96 1.55 2.19 -9.55
CA ALA A 96 2.17 1.78 -10.82
C ALA A 96 3.69 1.91 -10.78
N TRP A 97 4.35 0.84 -11.23
CA TRP A 97 5.77 0.81 -11.54
C TRP A 97 6.01 -0.20 -12.67
N PRO A 98 6.85 0.09 -13.69
CA PRO A 98 7.62 1.34 -13.88
C PRO A 98 6.73 2.54 -14.24
N LEU A 99 7.29 3.75 -14.07
CA LEU A 99 6.70 4.97 -14.60
C LEU A 99 7.21 5.21 -16.02
N ASP A 100 6.46 5.97 -16.81
CA ASP A 100 6.97 6.56 -18.05
C ASP A 100 7.39 8.00 -17.75
N GLU A 101 8.62 8.17 -17.27
CA GLU A 101 9.07 9.46 -16.75
C GLU A 101 9.24 10.52 -17.86
N GLY A 102 9.35 10.11 -19.13
CA GLY A 102 9.36 11.02 -20.27
C GLY A 102 8.09 11.86 -20.38
N LEU A 103 6.96 11.36 -19.84
CA LEU A 103 5.69 12.08 -19.76
C LEU A 103 5.68 13.19 -18.69
N ILE A 104 6.46 13.03 -17.63
CA ILE A 104 6.36 13.80 -16.38
C ILE A 104 7.55 14.74 -16.20
N ASP A 105 8.78 14.25 -16.42
CA ASP A 105 10.01 14.97 -16.15
C ASP A 105 10.38 15.91 -17.31
N TYR A 106 9.76 17.08 -17.30
CA TYR A 106 9.97 18.11 -18.32
C TYR A 106 11.29 18.89 -18.17
N VAL A 107 12.08 18.65 -17.12
CA VAL A 107 13.31 19.41 -16.84
C VAL A 107 14.58 18.60 -17.12
N ALA A 108 14.50 17.27 -17.18
CA ALA A 108 15.63 16.42 -17.52
C ALA A 108 15.85 16.34 -19.05
N PRO A 109 17.05 16.67 -19.58
CA PRO A 109 17.35 16.53 -21.00
C PRO A 109 17.50 15.07 -21.48
N ALA A 110 17.47 14.10 -20.56
CA ALA A 110 18.11 12.79 -20.72
C ALA A 110 17.14 11.61 -20.91
N TYR A 111 15.82 11.83 -20.88
CA TYR A 111 14.89 10.79 -21.27
C TYR A 111 14.85 10.67 -22.80
N GLY A 112 14.68 9.46 -23.32
CA GLY A 112 14.67 9.21 -24.76
C GLY A 112 13.64 10.07 -25.50
N ASN A 113 13.65 10.05 -26.83
CA ASN A 113 12.66 10.78 -27.62
C ASN A 113 11.53 9.91 -28.16
N SER A 114 11.55 8.61 -27.90
CA SER A 114 10.58 7.65 -28.43
C SER A 114 10.56 6.34 -27.64
N SER A 115 9.40 5.67 -27.67
CA SER A 115 9.19 4.31 -27.20
C SER A 115 8.37 3.55 -28.26
N GLY A 116 8.67 2.26 -28.46
CA GLY A 116 7.85 1.40 -29.33
C GLY A 116 6.46 1.12 -28.76
N ASP A 117 6.32 1.21 -27.45
CA ASP A 117 5.09 0.86 -26.72
C ASP A 117 4.22 2.10 -26.39
N ASN A 118 4.83 3.29 -26.34
CA ASN A 118 4.14 4.54 -26.02
C ASN A 118 4.32 5.60 -27.13
N PRO A 119 3.30 5.86 -27.98
CA PRO A 119 3.37 6.86 -29.04
C PRO A 119 3.44 8.30 -28.53
N VAL A 120 3.14 8.54 -27.25
CA VAL A 120 3.21 9.87 -26.62
C VAL A 120 4.40 10.01 -25.67
N TYR A 121 5.41 9.14 -25.75
CA TYR A 121 6.57 9.09 -24.82
C TYR A 121 7.21 10.45 -24.47
N ALA A 122 7.30 11.37 -25.44
CA ALA A 122 7.89 12.69 -25.25
C ALA A 122 6.87 13.81 -24.95
N ALA A 123 5.60 13.47 -24.70
CA ALA A 123 4.58 14.44 -24.32
C ALA A 123 4.87 14.99 -22.92
N ASN A 124 4.49 16.24 -22.65
CA ASN A 124 4.71 16.87 -21.35
C ASN A 124 3.36 17.14 -20.70
N VAL A 125 2.91 16.24 -19.82
CA VAL A 125 1.59 16.37 -19.18
C VAL A 125 1.54 17.49 -18.14
N ILE A 126 2.70 17.91 -17.63
CA ILE A 126 2.80 19.01 -16.66
C ILE A 126 2.61 20.37 -17.35
N ALA A 127 3.15 20.54 -18.56
CA ALA A 127 2.99 21.77 -19.34
C ALA A 127 1.66 21.84 -20.11
N ASN A 128 0.92 20.73 -20.23
CA ASN A 128 -0.34 20.64 -20.99
C ASN A 128 -1.45 19.95 -20.14
N PRO A 129 -1.95 20.62 -19.08
CA PRO A 129 -2.93 20.07 -18.15
C PRO A 129 -4.36 19.96 -18.71
#